data_AF-A0ABD0NT08-F1
#
_entry.id   AF-A0ABD0NT08-F1
#
_cell.length_a   1.000
_cell.length_b   1.000
_cell.length_c   1.000
_cell.angle_alpha   90.00
_cell.angle_beta   90.00
_cell.angle_gamma   90.00
#
_symmetry.space_group_name_H-M   'P 1'
#
loop_
_entity.id
_entity.type
_entity.pdbx_description
1 polymer ?
#
loop_
_entity_poly.entity_id
_entity_poly.type
_entity_poly.pdbx_seq_one_letter_code
_entity_poly.pdbx_strand_id
1 'polypeptide(L)'
;MQSPGTMAVDNFLFGQCILYFSAFLFGFIAVVPLSENSDDFQGKCLLFTEGMWQNENMTMGKQRFIVEEWGPESSCRFITFVGIVSLILSAVQAWRTFFFLCKGHDDSLFHAFLNLLLCLLVVFVVFVAGTISSVGFSAWCDAVTENGAMPS
;
A
#
# COMPACT_ATOMS: atom_id res chain seq x y z
N MET A 1 -41.50 9.63 -2.98
CA MET A 1 -40.88 10.50 -1.95
C MET A 1 -39.87 9.65 -1.21
N GLN A 2 -38.59 9.74 -1.57
CA GLN A 2 -37.51 9.03 -0.90
C GLN A 2 -37.29 9.68 0.48
N SER A 3 -37.30 8.91 1.56
CA SER A 3 -37.06 9.44 2.91
C SER A 3 -35.63 9.99 2.98
N PRO A 4 -35.38 11.17 3.60
CA PRO A 4 -34.04 11.75 3.71
C PRO A 4 -33.02 10.81 4.37
N GLY A 5 -33.47 9.86 5.20
CA GLY A 5 -32.62 8.82 5.77
C GLY A 5 -32.10 7.81 4.75
N THR A 6 -32.88 7.46 3.71
CA THR A 6 -32.49 6.49 2.69
C THR A 6 -31.35 7.05 1.81
N MET A 7 -31.42 8.34 1.43
CA MET A 7 -30.39 8.97 0.61
C MET A 7 -29.03 9.09 1.31
N ALA A 8 -29.01 9.29 2.63
CA ALA A 8 -27.76 9.37 3.39
C ALA A 8 -27.05 8.01 3.49
N VAL A 9 -27.80 6.91 3.62
CA VAL A 9 -27.27 5.55 3.67
C VAL A 9 -26.72 5.12 2.31
N ASP A 10 -27.42 5.42 1.22
CA ASP A 10 -26.98 5.12 -0.14
C ASP A 10 -25.66 5.83 -0.49
N ASN A 11 -25.54 7.12 -0.13
CA ASN A 11 -24.33 7.91 -0.36
C ASN A 11 -23.14 7.41 0.46
N PHE A 12 -23.41 6.97 1.69
CA PHE A 12 -22.40 6.38 2.57
C PHE A 12 -21.90 5.03 2.03
N LEU A 13 -22.81 4.15 1.60
CA LEU A 13 -22.47 2.87 1.00
C LEU A 13 -21.64 3.04 -0.27
N PHE A 14 -22.01 4.00 -1.12
CA PHE A 14 -21.25 4.35 -2.31
C PHE A 14 -19.83 4.84 -1.97
N GLY A 15 -19.70 5.70 -0.96
CA GLY A 15 -18.40 6.14 -0.46
C GLY A 15 -17.53 4.99 0.06
N GLN A 16 -18.12 4.03 0.78
CA GLN A 16 -17.42 2.83 1.23
C GLN A 16 -16.92 1.98 0.07
N CYS A 17 -17.75 1.77 -0.96
CA CYS A 17 -17.35 1.03 -2.15
C CYS A 17 -16.14 1.68 -2.85
N ILE A 18 -16.15 3.00 -3.01
CA ILE A 18 -15.01 3.72 -3.58
C ILE A 18 -13.76 3.53 -2.73
N LEU A 19 -13.85 3.72 -1.41
CA LEU A 19 -12.70 3.60 -0.51
C LEU A 19 -12.13 2.19 -0.47
N TYR A 20 -12.96 1.14 -0.45
CA TYR A 20 -12.50 -0.24 -0.51
C TYR A 20 -11.86 -0.58 -1.85
N PHE A 21 -12.41 -0.07 -2.96
CA PHE A 21 -11.81 -0.22 -4.28
C PHE A 21 -10.46 0.48 -4.37
N SER A 22 -10.35 1.70 -3.85
CA SER A 22 -9.07 2.42 -3.77
C SER A 22 -8.06 1.67 -2.90
N ALA A 23 -8.47 1.18 -1.73
CA ALA A 23 -7.61 0.38 -0.85
C ALA A 23 -7.13 -0.92 -1.52
N PHE A 24 -7.99 -1.57 -2.29
CA PHE A 24 -7.62 -2.72 -3.12
C PHE A 24 -6.54 -2.37 -4.15
N LEU A 25 -6.73 -1.28 -4.91
CA LEU A 25 -5.77 -0.82 -5.91
C LEU A 25 -4.43 -0.47 -5.28
N PHE A 26 -4.43 0.33 -4.22
CA PHE A 26 -3.19 0.71 -3.51
C PHE A 26 -2.49 -0.50 -2.89
N GLY A 27 -3.26 -1.46 -2.35
CA GLY A 27 -2.73 -2.73 -1.89
C GLY A 27 -2.01 -3.49 -2.99
N PHE A 28 -2.59 -3.56 -4.19
CA PHE A 28 -1.97 -4.24 -5.34
C PHE A 28 -0.71 -3.52 -5.83
N ILE A 29 -0.78 -2.19 -5.98
CA ILE A 29 0.33 -1.33 -6.41
C ILE A 29 1.50 -1.41 -5.42
N ALA A 30 1.24 -1.59 -4.13
CA ALA A 30 2.28 -1.71 -3.12
C ALA A 30 2.82 -3.14 -3.02
N VAL A 31 1.96 -4.16 -2.97
CA VAL A 31 2.37 -5.55 -2.74
C VAL A 31 3.17 -6.11 -3.92
N VAL A 32 2.76 -5.83 -5.17
CA VAL A 32 3.40 -6.44 -6.35
C VAL A 32 4.87 -6.03 -6.51
N PRO A 33 5.24 -4.73 -6.49
CA PRO A 33 6.65 -4.34 -6.52
C PRO A 33 7.40 -4.92 -5.33
N LEU A 34 6.83 -4.89 -4.13
CA LEU A 34 7.52 -5.41 -2.95
C LEU A 34 7.75 -6.92 -3.00
N SER A 35 6.82 -7.70 -3.54
CA SER A 35 6.97 -9.16 -3.64
C SER A 35 8.03 -9.56 -4.66
N GLU A 36 8.02 -8.93 -5.83
CA GLU A 36 9.01 -9.19 -6.88
C GLU A 36 10.41 -8.77 -6.43
N ASN A 37 10.54 -7.56 -5.87
CA ASN A 37 11.82 -7.08 -5.35
C ASN A 37 12.32 -7.94 -4.18
N SER A 38 11.43 -8.43 -3.32
CA SER A 38 11.84 -9.33 -2.22
C SER A 38 12.39 -10.65 -2.73
N ASP A 39 11.93 -11.18 -3.87
CA ASP A 39 12.45 -12.43 -4.43
C ASP A 39 13.84 -12.20 -5.05
N ASP A 40 13.97 -11.13 -5.86
CA ASP A 40 15.24 -10.76 -6.50
C ASP A 40 16.35 -10.39 -5.50
N PHE A 41 16.00 -9.75 -4.38
CA PHE A 41 16.94 -9.30 -3.35
C PHE A 41 17.04 -10.25 -2.14
N GLN A 42 16.66 -11.52 -2.28
CA GLN A 42 16.80 -12.55 -1.23
C GLN A 42 16.15 -12.16 0.11
N GLY A 43 15.00 -11.51 0.06
CA GLY A 43 14.24 -11.07 1.23
C GLY A 43 14.67 -9.72 1.81
N LYS A 44 15.61 -9.00 1.17
CA LYS A 44 16.01 -7.66 1.60
C LYS A 44 15.03 -6.58 1.15
N CYS A 45 14.86 -5.57 2.00
CA CYS A 45 13.93 -4.48 1.74
C CYS A 45 14.61 -3.39 0.90
N LEU A 46 14.00 -3.02 -0.22
CA LEU A 46 14.50 -1.99 -1.12
C LEU A 46 14.24 -0.55 -0.62
N LEU A 47 13.18 -0.37 0.16
CA LEU A 47 12.79 0.96 0.63
C LEU A 47 13.83 1.50 1.60
N PHE A 48 14.33 2.71 1.34
CA PHE A 48 15.40 3.33 2.14
C PHE A 48 16.74 2.59 2.08
N THR A 49 17.00 1.86 1.00
CA THR A 49 18.31 1.27 0.74
C THR A 49 19.30 2.34 0.30
N GLU A 50 20.52 2.27 0.83
CA GLU A 50 21.63 3.16 0.50
C GLU A 50 22.68 2.41 -0.33
N GLY A 51 23.27 3.11 -1.30
CA GLY A 51 24.33 2.54 -2.14
C GLY A 51 24.99 3.59 -3.02
N MET A 52 26.12 3.19 -3.60
CA MET A 52 26.96 4.07 -4.42
C MET A 52 27.35 3.41 -5.74
N TRP A 53 27.53 4.23 -6.78
CA TRP A 53 28.05 3.77 -8.07
C TRP A 53 29.57 3.67 -8.03
N GLN A 54 30.10 2.47 -8.34
CA GLN A 54 31.52 2.25 -8.51
C GLN A 54 31.87 2.03 -9.99
N ASN A 55 32.87 2.75 -10.47
CA ASN A 55 33.45 2.53 -11.79
C ASN A 55 34.52 1.42 -11.68
N GLU A 56 34.26 0.25 -12.28
CA GLU A 56 35.33 -0.73 -12.46
C GLU A 56 36.26 -0.24 -13.58
N ASN A 57 37.56 -0.16 -13.27
CA ASN A 57 38.65 0.35 -14.10
C ASN A 57 38.41 0.30 -15.63
N MET A 58 38.49 1.50 -16.24
CA MET A 58 38.60 1.98 -17.64
C MET A 58 38.59 1.06 -18.88
N THR A 59 38.54 -0.27 -18.80
CA THR A 59 38.60 -1.17 -19.96
C THR A 59 37.25 -1.66 -20.48
N MET A 60 36.16 -1.55 -19.70
CA MET A 60 34.85 -2.13 -20.07
C MET A 60 33.62 -1.30 -19.67
N GLY A 61 33.73 0.00 -19.34
CA GLY A 61 32.57 0.91 -19.19
C GLY A 61 31.40 0.42 -18.32
N LYS A 62 31.61 -0.56 -17.43
CA LYS A 62 30.54 -1.24 -16.69
C LYS A 62 30.44 -0.58 -15.32
N GLN A 63 29.44 0.26 -15.15
CA GLN A 63 29.12 0.86 -13.86
C GLN A 63 28.38 -0.18 -13.02
N ARG A 64 28.85 -0.41 -11.79
CA ARG A 64 28.18 -1.30 -10.84
C ARG A 64 27.69 -0.49 -9.66
N PHE A 65 26.40 -0.59 -9.36
CA PHE A 65 25.86 -0.07 -8.12
C PHE A 65 26.14 -1.07 -7.00
N ILE A 66 26.79 -0.61 -5.94
CA ILE A 66 27.05 -1.39 -4.73
C ILE A 66 26.10 -0.90 -3.66
N VAL A 67 25.30 -1.82 -3.12
CA VAL A 67 24.44 -1.57 -1.96
C VAL A 67 25.30 -1.62 -0.71
N GLU A 68 25.30 -0.54 0.06
CA GLU A 68 26.04 -0.45 1.32
C GLU A 68 25.18 -0.94 2.48
N GLU A 69 23.94 -0.46 2.54
CA GLU A 69 23.00 -0.82 3.59
C GLU A 69 21.59 -1.02 2.99
N TRP A 70 20.99 -2.16 3.33
CA TRP A 70 19.61 -2.45 2.97
C TRP A 70 18.66 -1.75 3.93
N GLY A 71 17.53 -1.29 3.40
CA GLY A 71 16.49 -0.70 4.20
C GLY A 71 15.92 -1.63 5.29
N PRO A 72 15.23 -1.07 6.29
CA PRO A 72 14.67 -1.83 7.40
C PRO A 72 13.58 -2.80 6.92
N GLU A 73 13.74 -4.10 7.23
CA GLU A 73 12.79 -5.15 6.84
C GLU A 73 11.36 -4.89 7.36
N SER A 74 11.22 -4.18 8.47
CA SER A 74 9.92 -3.81 9.05
C SER A 74 9.09 -2.93 8.12
N SER A 75 9.71 -2.04 7.33
CA SER A 75 8.99 -1.15 6.41
C SER A 75 8.34 -1.94 5.29
N CYS A 76 9.09 -2.83 4.65
CA CYS A 76 8.55 -3.71 3.62
C CYS A 76 7.47 -4.65 4.18
N ARG A 77 7.75 -5.32 5.31
CA ARG A 77 6.78 -6.21 5.95
C ARG A 77 5.49 -5.49 6.36
N PHE A 78 5.59 -4.26 6.87
CA PHE A 78 4.45 -3.44 7.22
C PHE A 78 3.58 -3.15 5.98
N ILE A 79 4.18 -2.68 4.89
CA ILE A 79 3.44 -2.38 3.66
C ILE A 79 2.77 -3.64 3.09
N THR A 80 3.49 -4.77 3.04
CA THR A 80 2.94 -6.05 2.58
C THR A 80 1.76 -6.49 3.44
N PHE A 81 1.89 -6.41 4.77
CA PHE A 81 0.82 -6.76 5.70
C PHE A 81 -0.41 -5.86 5.51
N VAL A 82 -0.20 -4.54 5.42
CA VAL A 82 -1.30 -3.58 5.19
C VAL A 82 -2.00 -3.83 3.85
N GLY A 83 -1.24 -4.16 2.80
CA GLY A 83 -1.80 -4.54 1.51
C GLY A 83 -2.67 -5.79 1.60
N ILE A 84 -2.18 -6.88 2.21
CA ILE A 84 -2.93 -8.13 2.38
C ILE A 84 -4.20 -7.92 3.22
N VAL A 85 -4.09 -7.21 4.34
CA VAL A 85 -5.24 -6.92 5.20
C VAL A 85 -6.29 -6.09 4.44
N SER A 86 -5.85 -5.10 3.66
CA SER A 86 -6.76 -4.29 2.83
C SER A 86 -7.50 -5.13 1.79
N LEU A 87 -6.82 -6.10 1.16
CA LEU A 87 -7.44 -7.04 0.24
C LEU A 87 -8.50 -7.90 0.93
N ILE A 88 -8.18 -8.50 2.08
CA ILE A 88 -9.13 -9.33 2.84
C ILE A 88 -10.35 -8.50 3.27
N LEU A 89 -10.13 -7.30 3.83
CA LEU A 89 -11.22 -6.42 4.25
C LEU A 89 -12.11 -5.99 3.09
N SER A 90 -11.52 -5.67 1.94
CA SER A 90 -12.30 -5.34 0.74
C SER A 90 -13.20 -6.49 0.30
N ALA A 91 -12.71 -7.74 0.36
CA ALA A 91 -13.48 -8.93 -0.01
C ALA A 91 -14.62 -9.22 0.99
N VAL A 92 -14.34 -9.11 2.29
CA VAL A 92 -15.34 -9.28 3.35
C VAL A 92 -16.44 -8.23 3.23
N GLN A 93 -16.09 -6.98 2.94
CA GLN A 93 -17.03 -5.88 2.81
C GLN A 93 -17.88 -6.03 1.54
N ALA A 94 -17.28 -6.43 0.42
CA ALA A 94 -18.03 -6.75 -0.80
C ALA A 94 -19.04 -7.88 -0.57
N TRP A 95 -18.62 -8.96 0.12
CA TRP A 95 -19.50 -10.06 0.49
C TRP A 95 -20.66 -9.61 1.38
N ARG A 96 -20.38 -8.80 2.41
CA ARG A 96 -21.42 -8.26 3.30
C ARG A 96 -22.41 -7.39 2.55
N THR A 97 -21.93 -6.43 1.77
CA THR A 97 -22.79 -5.55 0.96
C THR A 97 -23.69 -6.37 0.03
N PHE A 98 -23.14 -7.39 -0.63
CA PHE A 98 -23.91 -8.31 -1.46
C PHE A 98 -24.99 -9.05 -0.67
N PHE A 99 -24.64 -9.60 0.50
CA PHE A 99 -25.60 -10.30 1.35
C PHE A 99 -26.72 -9.40 1.87
N PHE A 100 -26.40 -8.17 2.30
CA PHE A 100 -27.38 -7.18 2.76
C PHE A 100 -28.34 -6.75 1.65
N LEU A 101 -27.82 -6.56 0.43
CA LEU A 101 -28.64 -6.26 -0.76
C LEU A 101 -29.60 -7.41 -1.08
N CYS A 102 -29.19 -8.67 -0.92
CA CYS A 102 -30.02 -9.82 -1.25
C CYS A 102 -31.05 -10.21 -0.18
N LYS A 103 -30.79 -9.97 1.12
CA LYS A 103 -31.61 -10.53 2.21
C LYS A 103 -32.53 -9.52 2.92
N GLY A 104 -32.41 -8.22 2.63
CA GLY A 104 -33.18 -7.17 3.32
C GLY A 104 -32.57 -6.83 4.69
N HIS A 105 -32.67 -5.55 5.06
CA HIS A 105 -31.81 -4.88 6.04
C HIS A 105 -32.35 -4.92 7.48
N ASP A 106 -31.50 -5.35 8.43
CA ASP A 106 -31.62 -5.10 9.87
C ASP A 106 -30.23 -4.68 10.40
N ASP A 107 -29.63 -3.59 9.89
CA ASP A 107 -28.39 -3.08 10.52
C ASP A 107 -28.73 -2.21 11.73
N SER A 108 -28.24 -2.64 12.89
CA SER A 108 -28.24 -1.83 14.09
C SER A 108 -27.32 -0.61 13.91
N LEU A 109 -27.72 0.56 14.44
CA LEU A 109 -26.89 1.77 14.48
C LEU A 109 -25.47 1.51 15.03
N PHE A 110 -25.34 0.57 15.98
CA PHE A 110 -24.06 0.17 16.54
C PHE A 110 -23.12 -0.48 15.50
N HIS A 111 -23.68 -1.28 14.60
CA HIS A 111 -22.92 -1.92 13.53
C HIS A 111 -22.43 -0.89 12.50
N ALA A 112 -23.30 0.06 12.13
CA ALA A 112 -22.92 1.18 11.27
C ALA A 112 -21.78 2.02 11.88
N PHE A 113 -21.82 2.28 13.19
CA PHE A 113 -20.75 2.98 13.91
C PHE A 113 -19.42 2.21 13.89
N LEU A 114 -19.44 0.91 14.20
CA LEU A 114 -18.23 0.07 14.14
C LEU A 114 -17.64 -0.01 12.74
N ASN A 115 -18.50 -0.10 11.71
CA ASN A 115 -18.08 -0.10 10.33
C ASN A 115 -17.38 1.21 9.95
N LEU A 116 -17.94 2.36 10.36
CA LEU A 116 -17.30 3.68 10.17
C LEU A 116 -15.93 3.74 10.84
N LEU A 117 -15.82 3.30 12.09
CA LEU A 117 -14.56 3.29 12.84
C LEU A 117 -13.50 2.42 12.14
N LEU A 118 -13.90 1.24 11.66
CA LEU A 118 -13.03 0.34 10.91
C LEU A 118 -12.58 0.98 9.59
N CYS A 119 -13.49 1.59 8.81
CA CYS A 119 -13.13 2.30 7.58
C CYS A 119 -12.10 3.40 7.85
N LEU A 120 -12.30 4.22 8.88
CA LEU A 120 -11.36 5.27 9.26
C LEU A 120 -9.97 4.71 9.61
N LEU A 121 -9.93 3.63 10.38
CA LEU A 121 -8.68 2.96 10.73
C LEU A 121 -7.96 2.41 9.50
N VAL A 122 -8.69 1.77 8.58
CA VAL A 122 -8.12 1.24 7.33
C VAL A 122 -7.57 2.37 6.47
N VAL A 123 -8.34 3.45 6.28
CA VAL A 123 -7.88 4.62 5.51
C VAL A 123 -6.61 5.22 6.11
N PHE A 124 -6.55 5.37 7.43
CA PHE A 124 -5.37 5.88 8.12
C PHE A 124 -4.14 4.99 7.88
N VAL A 125 -4.28 3.67 8.04
CA VAL A 125 -3.17 2.73 7.88
C VAL A 125 -2.70 2.64 6.42
N VAL A 126 -3.63 2.64 5.46
CA VAL A 126 -3.31 2.68 4.02
C VAL A 126 -2.60 3.98 3.66
N PHE A 127 -3.03 5.11 4.22
CA PHE A 127 -2.37 6.39 4.02
C PHE A 127 -0.92 6.36 4.53
N VAL A 128 -0.70 5.86 5.76
CA VAL A 128 0.65 5.71 6.31
C VAL A 128 1.50 4.79 5.42
N ALA A 129 0.98 3.62 5.02
CA ALA A 129 1.69 2.71 4.13
C ALA A 129 2.05 3.37 2.77
N GLY A 130 1.13 4.16 2.21
CA GLY A 130 1.36 4.92 0.98
C GLY A 130 2.43 6.00 1.13
N THR A 131 2.48 6.69 2.27
CA THR A 131 3.56 7.67 2.53
C THR A 131 4.92 6.98 2.65
N ILE A 132 5.00 5.84 3.36
CA ILE A 132 6.25 5.09 3.52
C ILE A 132 6.72 4.56 2.17
N SER A 133 5.83 3.98 1.35
CA SER A 133 6.20 3.48 0.03
C SER A 133 6.66 4.60 -0.90
N SER A 134 5.92 5.71 -0.95
CA SER A 134 6.27 6.86 -1.79
C SER A 134 7.63 7.44 -1.43
N VAL A 135 7.90 7.69 -0.15
CA VAL A 135 9.18 8.25 0.30
C VAL A 135 10.32 7.23 0.14
N GLY A 136 10.07 5.96 0.48
CA GLY A 136 11.08 4.89 0.37
C GLY A 136 11.52 4.63 -1.07
N PHE A 137 10.59 4.65 -2.03
CA PHE A 137 10.92 4.54 -3.46
C PHE A 137 11.56 5.81 -4.01
N SER A 138 11.16 7.00 -3.55
CA SER A 138 11.85 8.24 -3.94
C SER A 138 13.31 8.21 -3.52
N ALA A 139 13.59 7.83 -2.27
CA ALA A 139 14.96 7.70 -1.77
C ALA A 139 15.78 6.67 -2.56
N TRP A 140 15.17 5.54 -2.92
CA TRP A 140 15.81 4.55 -3.79
C TRP A 140 16.11 5.11 -5.19
N CYS A 141 15.15 5.79 -5.81
CA CYS A 141 15.36 6.46 -7.10
C CYS A 141 16.50 7.48 -7.00
N ASP A 142 16.55 8.29 -5.94
CA ASP A 142 17.61 9.28 -5.76
C ASP A 142 18.98 8.62 -5.61
N ALA A 143 19.07 7.52 -4.87
CA ALA A 143 20.30 6.74 -4.71
C ALA A 143 20.80 6.16 -6.05
N VAL A 144 19.89 5.67 -6.90
CA VAL A 144 20.22 5.07 -8.21
C VAL A 144 20.51 6.13 -9.27
N THR A 145 19.84 7.29 -9.27
CA THR A 145 19.86 8.23 -10.40
C THR A 145 20.78 9.43 -10.21
N GLU A 146 20.85 10.02 -9.00
CA GLU A 146 21.40 11.38 -8.83
C GLU A 146 22.39 11.54 -7.65
N ASN A 147 22.33 10.70 -6.60
CA ASN A 147 23.16 10.83 -5.39
C ASN A 147 24.13 9.67 -5.10
N GLY A 148 24.15 8.62 -5.92
CA GLY A 148 25.28 7.68 -5.94
C GLY A 148 26.48 8.38 -6.58
N ALA A 149 27.07 9.36 -5.88
CA ALA A 149 28.23 10.10 -6.33
C ALA A 149 29.25 9.10 -6.87
N MET A 150 29.58 9.18 -8.15
CA MET A 150 30.79 8.51 -8.63
C MET A 150 31.93 9.09 -7.79
N PRO A 151 32.68 8.26 -7.05
CA PRO A 151 33.85 8.76 -6.36
C PRO A 151 34.76 9.43 -7.40
N SER A 152 35.10 10.68 -7.14
CA SER A 152 35.97 11.50 -7.99
C SER A 152 37.41 11.01 -7.98
#